data_AF-M1VMN6-F1
#
_entry.id   AF-M1VMN6-F1
#
_cell.length_a   1.000
_cell.length_b   1.000
_cell.length_c   1.000
_cell.angle_alpha   90.00
_cell.angle_beta   90.00
_cell.angle_gamma   90.00
#
_symmetry.space_group_name_H-M   'P 1'
#
loop_
_entity.id
_entity.type
_entity.pdbx_description
1 polymer ?
#
loop_
_entity_poly.entity_id
_entity_poly.type
_entity_poly.pdbx_seq_one_letter_code
_entity_poly.pdbx_strand_id
1 'polypeptide(L)'
;MFLAPTIHFTHRKHRIGTLGNRVVARYHRPCTNVPKPRARVPSLQRRLSVQASALRVGHGFDLHRLEPGLPLILGGVRLEHDRGCAAHSDGDAVYHAVTDAILGALALPDIGQLFPDTDPQWKGATSDVFLRAAGAMMLQQGYRIANLDVTVILERPKLAPHKEQIRQNIAGLLGLSLEQVNLKAKTHEKVDSIGENRSVGCHAMILLERQPLGNSDEPSTSASESFASSASGAPNAASPNSLESGVFAALAATLSRVHEVIESRRSADPEKSWTAKLFAKGRHKIAQKVGEEALEVALDAVQNRPDRVVEESADLLYHLLVLWADLGVHPNQIAAELEKRQGKSGLREKQHRNEYKDTKEQHDLVQH
;
A
#
# COMPACT_ATOMS: atom_id res chain seq x y z
N MET A 1 -41.06 35.09 23.21
CA MET A 1 -42.23 34.27 23.59
C MET A 1 -41.82 32.81 23.41
N PHE A 2 -41.71 32.03 24.50
CA PHE A 2 -41.28 30.60 24.57
C PHE A 2 -39.91 30.21 23.98
N LEU A 3 -39.19 29.20 24.51
CA LEU A 3 -38.79 28.92 25.90
C LEU A 3 -37.69 27.84 25.85
N ALA A 4 -36.56 28.03 26.53
CA ALA A 4 -35.53 27.01 26.66
C ALA A 4 -35.78 26.10 27.88
N PRO A 5 -35.50 24.79 27.83
CA PRO A 5 -35.69 23.90 28.96
C PRO A 5 -34.51 23.95 29.94
N THR A 6 -34.80 24.31 31.20
CA THR A 6 -33.87 24.18 32.34
C THR A 6 -34.21 22.92 33.13
N ILE A 7 -33.24 22.03 33.37
CA ILE A 7 -33.43 20.86 34.26
C ILE A 7 -32.74 21.12 35.61
N HIS A 8 -33.46 20.85 36.70
CA HIS A 8 -33.08 21.20 38.07
C HIS A 8 -32.14 20.18 38.73
N PHE A 9 -31.16 20.68 39.48
CA PHE A 9 -30.49 19.92 40.55
C PHE A 9 -31.38 19.86 41.80
N THR A 10 -31.46 18.69 42.45
CA THR A 10 -32.10 18.54 43.78
C THR A 10 -31.07 18.13 44.84
N HIS A 11 -30.66 19.09 45.67
CA HIS A 11 -29.84 18.81 46.85
C HIS A 11 -30.72 18.38 48.02
N ARG A 12 -30.52 17.16 48.55
CA ARG A 12 -31.17 16.71 49.80
C ARG A 12 -30.21 16.87 50.99
N LYS A 13 -30.45 17.87 51.85
CA LYS A 13 -29.80 17.99 53.17
C LYS A 13 -30.64 17.27 54.22
N HIS A 14 -30.04 16.41 55.03
CA HIS A 14 -30.60 15.98 56.32
C HIS A 14 -29.57 16.18 57.43
N ARG A 15 -30.04 16.66 58.59
CA ARG A 15 -29.23 17.10 59.73
C ARG A 15 -29.84 16.51 61.01
N ILE A 16 -29.25 15.45 61.54
CA ILE A 16 -29.50 14.82 62.86
C ILE A 16 -28.16 14.12 63.19
N GLY A 17 -27.60 14.04 64.40
CA GLY A 17 -27.94 14.53 65.74
C GLY A 17 -26.89 13.92 66.71
N THR A 18 -26.56 14.58 67.82
CA THR A 18 -25.32 14.30 68.57
C THR A 18 -25.43 13.33 69.76
N LEU A 19 -24.32 12.61 70.02
CA LEU A 19 -23.93 11.86 71.24
C LEU A 19 -24.73 10.62 71.70
N GLY A 20 -24.01 9.54 72.04
CA GLY A 20 -24.58 8.35 72.70
C GLY A 20 -23.65 7.12 72.80
N ASN A 21 -22.70 7.14 73.75
CA ASN A 21 -21.94 6.02 74.36
C ASN A 21 -21.90 4.59 73.73
N ARG A 22 -20.66 4.14 73.46
CA ARG A 22 -20.00 2.94 74.04
C ARG A 22 -20.66 1.53 73.86
N VAL A 23 -20.02 0.64 73.11
CA VAL A 23 -19.38 -0.64 73.55
C VAL A 23 -19.16 -1.64 72.38
N VAL A 24 -17.96 -2.22 72.40
CA VAL A 24 -17.37 -3.34 71.64
C VAL A 24 -18.33 -4.44 71.12
N ALA A 25 -18.16 -4.86 69.86
CA ALA A 25 -18.54 -6.18 69.36
C ALA A 25 -17.50 -6.74 68.37
N ARG A 26 -17.37 -8.07 68.32
CA ARG A 26 -16.26 -8.81 67.66
C ARG A 26 -16.47 -8.97 66.16
N TYR A 27 -15.38 -9.03 65.40
CA TYR A 27 -15.41 -9.57 64.03
C TYR A 27 -15.82 -11.05 64.04
N HIS A 28 -16.91 -11.37 63.35
CA HIS A 28 -17.20 -12.71 62.86
C HIS A 28 -17.23 -12.66 61.33
N ARG A 29 -16.40 -13.49 60.68
CA ARG A 29 -16.50 -13.74 59.24
C ARG A 29 -17.63 -14.75 58.99
N PRO A 30 -18.60 -14.45 58.12
CA PRO A 30 -19.35 -15.49 57.44
C PRO A 30 -18.52 -15.97 56.24
N CYS A 31 -18.25 -17.27 56.15
CA CYS A 31 -17.92 -17.89 54.88
C CYS A 31 -19.22 -18.08 54.09
N THR A 32 -19.34 -17.47 52.92
CA THR A 32 -20.30 -17.89 51.90
C THR A 32 -19.57 -18.10 50.57
N ASN A 33 -19.78 -19.27 49.97
CA ASN A 33 -19.15 -19.64 48.71
C ASN A 33 -19.74 -18.82 47.56
N VAL A 34 -18.91 -18.02 46.89
CA VAL A 34 -19.22 -17.47 45.57
C VAL A 34 -18.42 -18.28 44.54
N PRO A 35 -19.07 -18.93 43.55
CA PRO A 35 -18.34 -19.65 42.51
C PRO A 35 -17.51 -18.68 41.66
N LYS A 36 -16.21 -18.99 41.50
CA LYS A 36 -15.30 -18.20 40.66
C LYS A 36 -15.78 -18.21 39.21
N PRO A 37 -15.92 -17.07 38.52
CA PRO A 37 -16.14 -17.06 37.09
C PRO A 37 -14.91 -17.67 36.38
N ARG A 38 -15.11 -18.81 35.72
CA ARG A 38 -14.10 -19.42 34.84
C ARG A 38 -14.09 -18.72 33.48
N ALA A 39 -12.94 -18.82 32.82
CA ALA A 39 -12.60 -18.29 31.49
C ALA A 39 -12.58 -16.76 31.39
N ARG A 40 -11.37 -16.23 31.10
CA ARG A 40 -11.25 -14.94 30.41
C ARG A 40 -11.90 -15.10 29.04
N VAL A 41 -13.06 -14.49 28.84
CA VAL A 41 -13.57 -14.24 27.49
C VAL A 41 -12.52 -13.35 26.80
N PRO A 42 -11.96 -13.72 25.63
CA PRO A 42 -11.15 -12.79 24.86
C PRO A 42 -11.99 -11.56 24.59
N SER A 43 -11.48 -10.38 24.96
CA SER A 43 -12.21 -9.14 24.84
C SER A 43 -12.63 -8.94 23.39
N LEU A 44 -13.95 -8.94 23.15
CA LEU A 44 -14.60 -8.65 21.86
C LEU A 44 -14.50 -7.15 21.50
N GLN A 45 -13.32 -6.59 21.71
CA GLN A 45 -12.83 -5.30 21.23
C GLN A 45 -11.75 -5.51 20.16
N ARG A 46 -11.90 -6.53 19.31
CA ARG A 46 -11.42 -6.40 17.93
C ARG A 46 -12.27 -5.29 17.33
N ARG A 47 -11.78 -4.05 17.45
CA ARG A 47 -12.44 -2.85 16.92
C ARG A 47 -12.86 -3.17 15.49
N LEU A 48 -14.07 -2.72 15.12
CA LEU A 48 -14.43 -2.57 13.72
C LEU A 48 -13.53 -1.46 13.14
N SER A 49 -12.26 -1.79 12.90
CA SER A 49 -11.47 -1.08 11.91
C SER A 49 -12.22 -1.28 10.61
N VAL A 50 -12.97 -0.25 10.21
CA VAL A 50 -13.29 -0.04 8.80
C VAL A 50 -11.98 -0.30 8.07
N GLN A 51 -11.90 -1.36 7.28
CA GLN A 51 -10.70 -1.64 6.51
C GLN A 51 -10.57 -0.47 5.54
N ALA A 52 -9.69 0.47 5.89
CA ALA A 52 -9.47 1.67 5.11
C ALA A 52 -9.04 1.20 3.72
N SER A 53 -9.80 1.58 2.70
CA SER A 53 -9.63 1.04 1.35
C SER A 53 -8.16 1.06 0.95
N ALA A 54 -7.68 -0.09 0.47
CA ALA A 54 -6.29 -0.27 0.08
C ALA A 54 -5.89 0.72 -1.03
N LEU A 55 -6.85 1.12 -1.86
CA LEU A 55 -6.75 2.17 -2.85
C LEU A 55 -7.71 3.32 -2.52
N ARG A 56 -7.30 4.56 -2.82
CA ARG A 56 -8.15 5.76 -2.78
C ARG A 56 -7.84 6.66 -3.97
N VAL A 57 -8.86 7.26 -4.57
CA VAL A 57 -8.69 8.24 -5.66
C VAL A 57 -8.94 9.63 -5.11
N GLY A 58 -8.14 10.59 -5.56
CA GLY A 58 -8.38 12.01 -5.32
C GLY A 58 -8.38 12.79 -6.63
N HIS A 59 -9.16 13.86 -6.64
CA HIS A 59 -9.20 14.87 -7.69
C HIS A 59 -8.93 16.22 -7.05
N GLY A 60 -8.10 17.02 -7.70
CA GLY A 60 -7.90 18.42 -7.35
C GLY A 60 -8.06 19.30 -8.58
N PHE A 61 -8.56 20.51 -8.37
CA PHE A 61 -8.71 21.53 -9.39
C PHE A 61 -8.37 22.88 -8.80
N ASP A 62 -7.53 23.66 -9.49
CA ASP A 62 -7.27 25.05 -9.15
C ASP A 62 -7.34 25.96 -10.39
N LEU A 63 -7.67 27.23 -10.16
CA LEU A 63 -7.87 28.25 -11.20
C LEU A 63 -7.39 29.62 -10.69
N HIS A 64 -6.21 30.04 -11.14
CA HIS A 64 -5.70 31.40 -10.86
C HIS A 64 -6.00 32.38 -11.99
N ARG A 65 -6.35 33.61 -11.61
CA ARG A 65 -6.45 34.76 -12.53
C ARG A 65 -5.05 35.24 -12.91
N LEU A 66 -4.85 35.66 -14.16
CA LEU A 66 -3.58 36.15 -14.69
C LEU A 66 -3.59 37.69 -14.81
N GLU A 67 -2.80 38.35 -13.97
CA GLU A 67 -2.68 39.82 -13.90
C GLU A 67 -1.29 40.32 -14.34
N PRO A 68 -1.17 41.52 -14.94
CA PRO A 68 0.11 42.08 -15.39
C PRO A 68 1.12 42.29 -14.27
N GLY A 69 2.41 42.10 -14.57
CA GLY A 69 3.51 42.39 -13.64
C GLY A 69 3.74 41.36 -12.53
N LEU A 70 2.88 40.35 -12.40
CA LEU A 70 3.09 39.21 -11.52
C LEU A 70 3.93 38.11 -12.21
N PRO A 71 4.69 37.30 -11.46
CA PRO A 71 5.38 36.13 -12.02
C PRO A 71 4.38 35.01 -12.35
N LEU A 72 4.57 34.34 -13.49
CA LEU A 72 3.90 33.07 -13.77
C LEU A 72 4.79 31.92 -13.28
N ILE A 73 4.33 31.20 -12.26
CA ILE A 73 5.01 30.02 -11.70
C ILE A 73 4.04 28.85 -11.80
N LEU A 74 4.49 27.75 -12.40
CA LEU A 74 3.71 26.51 -12.54
C LEU A 74 4.63 25.31 -12.32
N GLY A 75 4.28 24.44 -11.38
CA GLY A 75 5.07 23.28 -10.99
C GLY A 75 6.49 23.63 -10.51
N GLY A 76 6.66 24.75 -9.81
CA GLY A 76 7.93 25.30 -9.36
C GLY A 76 8.79 25.90 -10.48
N VAL A 77 8.27 25.99 -11.72
CA VAL A 77 8.99 26.59 -12.85
C VAL A 77 8.44 27.98 -13.13
N ARG A 78 9.30 29.00 -13.03
CA ARG A 78 8.99 30.36 -13.48
C ARG A 78 9.00 30.41 -15.01
N LEU A 79 7.90 30.86 -15.59
CA LEU A 79 7.71 30.95 -17.04
C LEU A 79 7.79 32.40 -17.52
N GLU A 80 8.32 32.60 -18.72
CA GLU A 80 8.32 33.91 -19.37
C GLU A 80 6.92 34.27 -19.85
N HIS A 81 6.34 35.31 -19.26
CA HIS A 81 4.99 35.78 -19.56
C HIS A 81 4.81 37.25 -19.16
N ASP A 82 3.84 37.94 -19.79
CA ASP A 82 3.46 39.34 -19.48
C ASP A 82 2.54 39.45 -18.25
N ARG A 83 2.03 38.30 -17.76
CA ARG A 83 1.06 38.17 -16.67
C ARG A 83 1.39 36.97 -15.79
N GLY A 84 1.07 37.05 -14.51
CA GLY A 84 1.27 35.98 -13.53
C GLY A 84 0.05 35.76 -12.64
N CYS A 85 0.11 34.71 -11.82
CA CYS A 85 -1.01 34.30 -10.98
C CYS A 85 -1.29 35.32 -9.87
N ALA A 86 -2.54 35.78 -9.77
CA ALA A 86 -3.01 36.54 -8.62
C ALA A 86 -3.39 35.58 -7.49
N ALA A 87 -2.61 35.60 -6.40
CA ALA A 87 -2.73 34.71 -5.24
C ALA A 87 -2.20 35.38 -3.96
N HIS A 88 -2.46 34.77 -2.80
CA HIS A 88 -1.82 35.12 -1.53
C HIS A 88 -0.44 34.44 -1.34
N SER A 89 -0.22 33.32 -2.02
CA SER A 89 1.06 32.61 -2.20
C SER A 89 1.76 33.01 -3.51
N ASP A 90 2.70 32.20 -4.01
CA ASP A 90 3.27 32.35 -5.35
C ASP A 90 2.30 32.02 -6.52
N GLY A 91 1.12 31.45 -6.21
CA GLY A 91 0.06 31.18 -7.17
C GLY A 91 0.26 29.95 -8.06
N ASP A 92 1.07 28.98 -7.63
CA ASP A 92 1.31 27.76 -8.40
C ASP A 92 0.09 26.81 -8.45
N ALA A 93 -0.73 26.99 -9.49
CA ALA A 93 -1.91 26.18 -9.75
C ALA A 93 -1.62 24.67 -9.89
N VAL A 94 -0.39 24.27 -10.24
CA VAL A 94 -0.02 22.86 -10.32
C VAL A 94 0.12 22.29 -8.92
N TYR A 95 0.85 22.98 -8.03
CA TYR A 95 1.02 22.52 -6.65
C TYR A 95 -0.27 22.56 -5.86
N HIS A 96 -1.13 23.58 -6.05
CA HIS A 96 -2.45 23.62 -5.41
C HIS A 96 -3.33 22.44 -5.84
N ALA A 97 -3.48 22.20 -7.16
CA ALA A 97 -4.28 21.09 -7.66
C ALA A 97 -3.76 19.71 -7.18
N VAL A 98 -2.45 19.49 -7.12
CA VAL A 98 -1.88 18.24 -6.58
C VAL A 98 -2.10 18.14 -5.05
N THR A 99 -2.02 19.25 -4.33
CA THR A 99 -2.29 19.33 -2.88
C THR A 99 -3.72 18.89 -2.59
N ASP A 100 -4.72 19.48 -3.25
CA ASP A 100 -6.13 19.11 -3.09
C ASP A 100 -6.43 17.67 -3.55
N ALA A 101 -5.76 17.17 -4.59
CA ALA A 101 -5.89 15.77 -4.98
C ALA A 101 -5.43 14.81 -3.85
N ILE A 102 -4.32 15.12 -3.15
CA ILE A 102 -3.86 14.35 -1.99
C ILE A 102 -4.86 14.46 -0.83
N LEU A 103 -5.27 15.68 -0.47
CA LEU A 103 -6.20 15.93 0.64
C LEU A 103 -7.56 15.25 0.41
N GLY A 104 -8.10 15.37 -0.79
CA GLY A 104 -9.35 14.73 -1.22
C GLY A 104 -9.27 13.20 -1.17
N ALA A 105 -8.17 12.60 -1.65
CA ALA A 105 -7.96 11.16 -1.51
C ALA A 105 -7.90 10.71 -0.04
N LEU A 106 -7.36 11.53 0.86
CA LEU A 106 -7.32 11.26 2.30
C LEU A 106 -8.66 11.51 3.01
N ALA A 107 -9.63 12.15 2.33
CA ALA A 107 -10.87 12.68 2.91
C ALA A 107 -10.60 13.71 4.03
N LEU A 108 -9.63 14.59 3.79
CA LEU A 108 -9.30 15.74 4.62
C LEU A 108 -9.99 17.03 4.11
N PRO A 109 -10.04 18.10 4.92
CA PRO A 109 -10.37 19.45 4.46
C PRO A 109 -9.44 19.89 3.30
N ASP A 110 -9.94 20.80 2.45
CA ASP A 110 -9.20 21.32 1.30
C ASP A 110 -8.06 22.29 1.69
N ILE A 111 -7.25 22.71 0.70
CA ILE A 111 -6.13 23.63 0.89
C ILE A 111 -6.56 24.97 1.54
N GLY A 112 -7.72 25.51 1.20
CA GLY A 112 -8.23 26.77 1.76
C GLY A 112 -8.71 26.64 3.20
N GLN A 113 -9.20 25.45 3.58
CA GLN A 113 -9.56 25.13 4.96
C GLN A 113 -8.36 24.85 5.85
N LEU A 114 -7.29 24.25 5.32
CA LEU A 114 -6.06 23.94 6.08
C LEU A 114 -5.06 25.09 6.13
N PHE A 115 -5.00 25.92 5.08
CA PHE A 115 -4.03 27.00 4.92
C PHE A 115 -4.73 28.32 4.54
N PRO A 116 -5.60 28.87 5.41
CA PRO A 116 -6.44 30.01 5.06
C PRO A 116 -5.65 31.30 4.84
N ASP A 117 -6.01 32.05 3.80
CA ASP A 117 -5.43 33.35 3.41
C ASP A 117 -5.45 34.44 4.50
N THR A 118 -6.25 34.24 5.55
CA THR A 118 -6.36 35.12 6.72
C THR A 118 -5.23 34.92 7.73
N ASP A 119 -4.50 33.80 7.66
CA ASP A 119 -3.37 33.52 8.54
C ASP A 119 -2.09 34.21 8.01
N PRO A 120 -1.47 35.12 8.79
CA PRO A 120 -0.26 35.80 8.36
C PRO A 120 0.92 34.87 8.01
N GLN A 121 0.94 33.62 8.51
CA GLN A 121 2.05 32.70 8.29
C GLN A 121 2.17 32.23 6.83
N TRP A 122 1.08 32.24 6.05
CA TRP A 122 1.06 31.77 4.65
C TRP A 122 1.28 32.89 3.62
N LYS A 123 1.27 34.15 4.06
CA LYS A 123 1.35 35.31 3.17
C LYS A 123 2.69 35.37 2.44
N GLY A 124 2.68 35.19 1.12
CA GLY A 124 3.89 35.15 0.29
C GLY A 124 4.73 33.88 0.46
N ALA A 125 4.16 32.81 1.04
CA ALA A 125 4.79 31.50 1.06
C ALA A 125 4.86 30.91 -0.36
N THR A 126 5.90 30.10 -0.61
CA THR A 126 6.00 29.29 -1.84
C THR A 126 5.05 28.11 -1.78
N SER A 127 4.34 27.79 -2.85
CA SER A 127 3.28 26.77 -2.79
C SER A 127 3.79 25.33 -2.64
N ASP A 128 5.11 25.11 -2.68
CA ASP A 128 5.71 23.83 -2.30
C ASP A 128 5.51 23.48 -0.82
N VAL A 129 5.32 24.47 0.07
CA VAL A 129 5.08 24.21 1.50
C VAL A 129 3.75 23.47 1.74
N PHE A 130 2.70 23.82 1.00
CA PHE A 130 1.38 23.18 1.09
C PHE A 130 1.44 21.76 0.54
N LEU A 131 2.13 21.56 -0.59
CA LEU A 131 2.30 20.25 -1.21
C LEU A 131 3.11 19.30 -0.31
N ARG A 132 4.18 19.79 0.32
CA ARG A 132 4.94 19.03 1.33
C ARG A 132 4.10 18.70 2.56
N ALA A 133 3.27 19.62 3.04
CA ALA A 133 2.39 19.39 4.18
C ALA A 133 1.34 18.31 3.88
N ALA A 134 0.67 18.35 2.72
CA ALA A 134 -0.24 17.29 2.29
C ALA A 134 0.46 15.94 2.08
N GLY A 135 1.66 15.95 1.49
CA GLY A 135 2.52 14.75 1.38
C GLY A 135 2.89 14.15 2.74
N ALA A 136 3.20 14.98 3.75
CA ALA A 136 3.45 14.51 5.11
C ALA A 136 2.19 13.92 5.76
N MET A 137 1.02 14.55 5.60
CA MET A 137 -0.26 14.02 6.09
C MET A 137 -0.62 12.67 5.44
N MET A 138 -0.33 12.51 4.15
CA MET A 138 -0.51 11.25 3.41
C MET A 138 0.33 10.12 4.01
N LEU A 139 1.62 10.37 4.22
CA LEU A 139 2.54 9.39 4.82
C LEU A 139 2.13 9.06 6.27
N GLN A 140 1.73 10.06 7.07
CA GLN A 140 1.22 9.87 8.44
C GLN A 140 -0.04 9.00 8.49
N GLN A 141 -0.91 9.06 7.47
CA GLN A 141 -2.08 8.18 7.35
C GLN A 141 -1.75 6.79 6.81
N GLY A 142 -0.49 6.49 6.48
CA GLY A 142 -0.04 5.21 5.94
C GLY A 142 -0.42 5.00 4.47
N TYR A 143 -0.41 6.07 3.68
CA TYR A 143 -0.63 6.03 2.22
C TYR A 143 0.63 6.46 1.46
N ARG A 144 0.80 5.93 0.25
CA ARG A 144 1.76 6.39 -0.77
C ARG A 144 1.01 6.66 -2.07
N ILE A 145 1.63 7.39 -2.98
CA ILE A 145 1.10 7.62 -4.33
C ILE A 145 1.44 6.40 -5.19
N ALA A 146 0.46 5.80 -5.83
CA ALA A 146 0.65 4.80 -6.88
C ALA A 146 0.97 5.51 -8.20
N ASN A 147 0.09 6.41 -8.64
CA ASN A 147 0.31 7.29 -9.79
C ASN A 147 -0.38 8.66 -9.61
N LEU A 148 0.13 9.65 -10.33
CA LEU A 148 -0.34 11.03 -10.39
C LEU A 148 -0.38 11.49 -11.85
N ASP A 149 -1.53 12.00 -12.28
CA ASP A 149 -1.74 12.51 -13.63
C ASP A 149 -2.26 13.96 -13.57
N VAL A 150 -1.50 14.89 -14.15
CA VAL A 150 -1.80 16.33 -14.11
C VAL A 150 -2.17 16.84 -15.51
N THR A 151 -3.07 17.82 -15.58
CA THR A 151 -3.43 18.54 -16.81
C THR A 151 -3.46 20.04 -16.54
N VAL A 152 -2.51 20.77 -17.11
CA VAL A 152 -2.54 22.24 -17.13
C VAL A 152 -3.31 22.71 -18.35
N ILE A 153 -4.25 23.63 -18.14
CA ILE A 153 -5.00 24.32 -19.19
C ILE A 153 -4.54 25.78 -19.22
N LEU A 154 -3.81 26.14 -20.27
CA LEU A 154 -3.15 27.44 -20.44
C LEU A 154 -2.99 27.74 -21.93
N GLU A 155 -3.39 28.94 -22.35
CA GLU A 155 -3.34 29.35 -23.77
C GLU A 155 -1.92 29.80 -24.19
N ARG A 156 -1.17 30.50 -23.32
CA ARG A 156 0.29 30.75 -23.45
C ARG A 156 0.96 30.94 -22.07
N PRO A 157 2.28 30.68 -21.94
CA PRO A 157 3.19 30.20 -22.97
C PRO A 157 3.04 28.68 -23.23
N LYS A 158 3.75 28.16 -24.24
CA LYS A 158 3.78 26.72 -24.51
C LYS A 158 4.46 25.99 -23.36
N LEU A 159 3.74 25.16 -22.62
CA LEU A 159 4.32 24.41 -21.50
C LEU A 159 5.21 23.22 -21.92
N ALA A 160 5.17 22.81 -23.20
CA ALA A 160 5.89 21.63 -23.70
C ALA A 160 7.40 21.57 -23.34
N PRO A 161 8.19 22.67 -23.44
CA PRO A 161 9.61 22.66 -23.06
C PRO A 161 9.85 22.50 -21.55
N HIS A 162 8.86 22.83 -20.73
CA HIS A 162 8.97 22.89 -19.27
C HIS A 162 8.39 21.65 -18.57
N LYS A 163 7.70 20.78 -19.33
CA LYS A 163 6.96 19.65 -18.75
C LYS A 163 7.82 18.74 -17.90
N GLU A 164 9.02 18.44 -18.38
CA GLU A 164 9.91 17.49 -17.70
C GLU A 164 10.44 18.06 -16.38
N GLN A 165 10.80 19.34 -16.34
CA GLN A 165 11.19 20.01 -15.10
C GLN A 165 10.06 20.03 -14.07
N ILE A 166 8.81 20.28 -14.51
CA ILE A 166 7.64 20.24 -13.62
C ILE A 166 7.42 18.83 -13.04
N ARG A 167 7.54 17.78 -13.86
CA ARG A 167 7.46 16.38 -13.39
C ARG A 167 8.54 16.08 -12.36
N GLN A 168 9.78 16.51 -12.62
CA GLN A 168 10.92 16.33 -11.71
C GLN A 168 10.73 17.08 -10.39
N ASN A 169 10.21 18.30 -10.43
CA ASN A 169 9.91 19.08 -9.23
C ASN A 169 8.84 18.38 -8.37
N ILE A 170 7.71 17.97 -8.96
CA ILE A 170 6.65 17.22 -8.27
C ILE A 170 7.20 15.92 -7.67
N ALA A 171 7.95 15.15 -8.47
CA ALA A 171 8.55 13.89 -8.03
C ALA A 171 9.53 14.08 -6.86
N GLY A 172 10.38 15.11 -6.91
CA GLY A 172 11.32 15.46 -5.84
C GLY A 172 10.64 15.97 -4.56
N LEU A 173 9.51 16.68 -4.67
CA LEU A 173 8.73 17.14 -3.52
C LEU A 173 8.00 16.00 -2.80
N LEU A 174 7.54 14.99 -3.54
CA LEU A 174 6.70 13.90 -3.04
C LEU A 174 7.43 12.55 -2.88
N GLY A 175 8.70 12.46 -3.27
CA GLY A 175 9.51 11.24 -3.18
C GLY A 175 9.11 10.15 -4.18
N LEU A 176 8.77 10.52 -5.42
CA LEU A 176 8.22 9.62 -6.44
C LEU A 176 9.24 9.27 -7.54
N SER A 177 9.02 8.14 -8.21
CA SER A 177 9.61 7.91 -9.53
C SER A 177 8.93 8.77 -10.59
N LEU A 178 9.68 9.22 -11.61
CA LEU A 178 9.12 9.94 -12.76
C LEU A 178 8.06 9.12 -13.52
N GLU A 179 8.15 7.79 -13.49
CA GLU A 179 7.16 6.89 -14.11
C GLU A 179 5.78 7.01 -13.45
N GLN A 180 5.72 7.46 -12.20
CA GLN A 180 4.47 7.66 -11.45
C GLN A 180 3.83 9.03 -11.72
N VAL A 181 4.54 9.96 -12.38
CA VAL A 181 4.09 11.36 -12.56
C VAL A 181 3.95 11.68 -14.05
N ASN A 182 2.73 11.95 -14.50
CA ASN A 182 2.45 12.40 -15.86
C ASN A 182 1.95 13.86 -15.89
N LEU A 183 2.31 14.59 -16.95
CA LEU A 183 1.92 15.99 -17.13
C LEU A 183 1.44 16.28 -18.57
N LYS A 184 0.15 16.60 -18.67
CA LYS A 184 -0.51 17.07 -19.89
C LYS A 184 -0.62 18.59 -19.86
N ALA A 185 -0.64 19.19 -21.04
CA ALA A 185 -0.79 20.62 -21.22
C ALA A 185 -1.70 20.86 -22.42
N LYS A 186 -2.67 21.76 -22.29
CA LYS A 186 -3.65 22.09 -23.32
C LYS A 186 -3.91 23.60 -23.36
N THR A 187 -4.00 24.14 -24.57
CA THR A 187 -4.79 25.33 -24.90
C THR A 187 -6.27 25.12 -24.55
N HIS A 188 -7.01 26.21 -24.35
CA HIS A 188 -8.48 26.18 -24.23
C HIS A 188 -9.18 26.66 -25.50
N GLU A 189 -8.48 26.57 -26.63
CA GLU A 189 -8.98 26.86 -27.99
C GLU A 189 -9.62 28.26 -28.13
N LYS A 190 -9.08 29.24 -27.39
CA LYS A 190 -9.60 30.62 -27.30
C LYS A 190 -11.03 30.73 -26.73
N VAL A 191 -11.49 29.73 -25.98
CA VAL A 191 -12.78 29.74 -25.26
C VAL A 191 -12.57 30.14 -23.80
N ASP A 192 -13.47 30.99 -23.31
CA ASP A 192 -13.55 31.52 -21.94
C ASP A 192 -12.29 32.25 -21.41
N SER A 193 -12.28 32.55 -20.11
CA SER A 193 -11.17 33.17 -19.40
C SER A 193 -9.78 32.55 -19.65
N ILE A 194 -9.66 31.24 -19.82
CA ILE A 194 -8.37 30.60 -20.07
C ILE A 194 -7.94 30.85 -21.52
N GLY A 195 -8.84 30.65 -22.48
CA GLY A 195 -8.58 30.93 -23.89
C GLY A 195 -8.37 32.43 -24.19
N GLU A 196 -8.97 33.31 -23.40
CA GLU A 196 -8.77 34.77 -23.41
C GLU A 196 -7.48 35.21 -22.69
N ASN A 197 -6.66 34.30 -22.17
CA ASN A 197 -5.42 34.60 -21.43
C ASN A 197 -5.62 35.41 -20.13
N ARG A 198 -6.78 35.23 -19.48
CA ARG A 198 -7.14 35.86 -18.21
C ARG A 198 -7.02 34.93 -17.00
N SER A 199 -6.81 33.63 -17.22
CA SER A 199 -6.60 32.64 -16.16
C SER A 199 -5.76 31.45 -16.62
N VAL A 200 -5.27 30.68 -15.65
CA VAL A 200 -4.67 29.35 -15.81
C VAL A 200 -5.46 28.36 -14.97
N GLY A 201 -5.84 27.22 -15.54
CA GLY A 201 -6.51 26.13 -14.84
C GLY A 201 -5.61 24.91 -14.72
N CYS A 202 -5.72 24.15 -13.63
CA CYS A 202 -5.00 22.89 -13.47
C CYS A 202 -5.90 21.83 -12.84
N HIS A 203 -5.88 20.62 -13.40
CA HIS A 203 -6.48 19.43 -12.80
C HIS A 203 -5.40 18.43 -12.41
N ALA A 204 -5.56 17.77 -11.26
CA ALA A 204 -4.75 16.63 -10.86
C ALA A 204 -5.66 15.44 -10.49
N MET A 205 -5.30 14.25 -10.97
CA MET A 205 -5.91 12.97 -10.61
C MET A 205 -4.84 12.12 -9.93
N ILE A 206 -5.13 11.60 -8.74
CA ILE A 206 -4.17 10.81 -7.97
C ILE A 206 -4.79 9.49 -7.53
N LEU A 207 -4.00 8.43 -7.58
CA LEU A 207 -4.29 7.16 -6.94
C LEU A 207 -3.34 7.01 -5.75
N LEU A 208 -3.90 6.97 -4.54
CA LEU A 208 -3.19 6.58 -3.33
C LEU A 208 -3.39 5.10 -3.07
N GLU A 209 -2.34 4.45 -2.55
CA GLU A 209 -2.37 3.08 -2.09
C GLU A 209 -1.81 2.96 -0.66
N ARG A 210 -2.36 2.04 0.12
CA ARG A 210 -1.96 1.82 1.51
C ARG A 210 -0.53 1.29 1.55
N GLN A 211 0.33 1.87 2.39
CA GLN A 211 1.61 1.25 2.72
C GLN A 211 1.36 -0.03 3.54
N PRO A 212 2.00 -1.16 3.20
CA PRO A 212 2.06 -2.31 4.10
C PRO A 212 2.65 -1.85 5.44
N LEU A 213 2.05 -2.29 6.55
CA LEU A 213 2.62 -2.04 7.87
C LEU A 213 3.91 -2.85 7.99
N GLY A 214 5.06 -2.19 7.89
CA GLY A 214 6.33 -2.81 8.25
C GLY A 214 6.36 -3.11 9.75
N ASN A 215 6.79 -4.31 10.13
CA ASN A 215 7.02 -4.66 11.53
C ASN A 215 8.17 -3.81 12.08
N SER A 216 7.85 -2.80 12.87
CA SER A 216 8.81 -1.91 13.52
C SER A 216 9.05 -2.34 14.97
N ASP A 217 9.73 -3.47 15.16
CA ASP A 217 10.26 -3.93 16.45
C ASP A 217 11.62 -4.60 16.21
N GLU A 218 12.72 -3.85 16.37
CA GLU A 218 14.00 -4.29 16.95
C GLU A 218 15.02 -3.13 16.94
N PRO A 219 15.60 -2.72 18.08
CA PRO A 219 16.63 -1.69 18.14
C PRO A 219 18.02 -2.28 17.84
N SER A 220 18.73 -1.73 16.84
CA SER A 220 20.08 -2.15 16.48
C SER A 220 21.07 -2.03 17.66
N THR A 221 21.41 -3.15 18.29
CA THR A 221 22.52 -3.25 19.24
C THR A 221 23.80 -3.64 18.52
N SER A 222 24.66 -2.64 18.29
CA SER A 222 26.02 -2.86 17.83
C SER A 222 26.92 -3.17 19.04
N ALA A 223 27.35 -4.42 19.15
CA ALA A 223 28.43 -4.82 20.04
C ALA A 223 29.40 -5.73 19.28
N SER A 224 30.63 -5.25 19.16
CA SER A 224 31.76 -6.01 18.65
C SER A 224 32.11 -7.17 19.57
N GLU A 225 32.49 -8.32 19.01
CA GLU A 225 33.64 -9.04 19.57
C GLU A 225 34.33 -9.91 18.51
N SER A 226 35.64 -9.71 18.39
CA SER A 226 36.55 -10.53 17.58
C SER A 226 37.35 -11.43 18.51
N PHE A 227 37.30 -12.74 18.32
CA PHE A 227 38.33 -13.63 18.86
C PHE A 227 38.64 -14.76 17.88
N ALA A 228 39.91 -15.18 17.86
CA ALA A 228 40.46 -16.04 16.82
C ALA A 228 40.82 -17.45 17.31
N SER A 229 40.92 -18.35 16.33
CA SER A 229 41.86 -19.48 16.28
C SER A 229 41.43 -20.88 16.75
N SER A 230 41.70 -21.82 15.82
CA SER A 230 42.24 -23.18 15.99
C SER A 230 41.39 -24.34 16.55
N ALA A 231 40.96 -25.18 15.58
CA ALA A 231 41.49 -26.54 15.35
C ALA A 231 40.73 -27.79 15.85
N SER A 232 40.47 -28.66 14.86
CA SER A 232 40.38 -30.13 14.88
C SER A 232 39.16 -30.80 15.52
N GLY A 233 38.56 -31.73 14.76
CA GLY A 233 37.44 -32.56 15.23
C GLY A 233 36.42 -32.90 14.14
N ALA A 234 36.84 -33.59 13.07
CA ALA A 234 35.87 -34.15 12.11
C ALA A 234 35.30 -35.48 12.64
N PRO A 235 33.98 -35.65 12.59
CA PRO A 235 33.44 -36.95 12.18
C PRO A 235 32.38 -36.83 11.07
N ASN A 236 32.50 -37.71 10.08
CA ASN A 236 31.51 -38.07 9.06
C ASN A 236 30.70 -36.95 8.39
N ALA A 237 31.14 -36.58 7.19
CA ALA A 237 30.29 -35.95 6.20
C ALA A 237 29.11 -36.87 5.82
N ALA A 238 27.90 -36.51 6.23
CA ALA A 238 26.70 -36.99 5.56
C ALA A 238 26.65 -36.37 4.15
N SER A 239 26.42 -37.18 3.13
CA SER A 239 26.38 -36.73 1.74
C SER A 239 25.32 -35.63 1.54
N PRO A 240 25.60 -34.53 0.80
CA PRO A 240 24.68 -33.41 0.67
C PRO A 240 23.29 -33.80 0.12
N ASN A 241 23.23 -34.85 -0.72
CA ASN A 241 21.97 -35.39 -1.26
C ASN A 241 20.95 -35.81 -0.19
N SER A 242 21.35 -36.27 1.00
CA SER A 242 20.35 -36.80 1.97
C SER A 242 19.51 -35.70 2.60
N LEU A 243 20.09 -34.51 2.85
CA LEU A 243 19.36 -33.38 3.43
C LEU A 243 18.42 -32.73 2.42
N GLU A 244 18.89 -32.51 1.18
CA GLU A 244 18.02 -31.98 0.11
C GLU A 244 16.85 -32.94 -0.19
N SER A 245 17.09 -34.25 -0.25
CA SER A 245 16.01 -35.23 -0.43
C SER A 245 14.95 -35.17 0.68
N GLY A 246 15.36 -34.83 1.91
CA GLY A 246 14.46 -34.69 3.05
C GLY A 246 13.53 -33.48 2.94
N VAL A 247 14.07 -32.33 2.51
CA VAL A 247 13.29 -31.09 2.35
C VAL A 247 12.26 -31.23 1.23
N PHE A 248 12.66 -31.74 0.06
CA PHE A 248 11.71 -31.95 -1.05
C PHE A 248 10.65 -33.01 -0.73
N ALA A 249 11.01 -34.10 -0.04
CA ALA A 249 10.03 -35.09 0.43
C ALA A 249 9.05 -34.49 1.46
N ALA A 250 9.52 -33.66 2.39
CA ALA A 250 8.68 -32.98 3.37
C ALA A 250 7.71 -31.97 2.73
N LEU A 251 8.17 -31.23 1.71
CA LEU A 251 7.32 -30.35 0.91
C LEU A 251 6.25 -31.14 0.15
N ALA A 252 6.63 -32.19 -0.57
CA ALA A 252 5.70 -33.04 -1.32
C ALA A 252 4.64 -33.67 -0.39
N ALA A 253 5.05 -34.23 0.75
CA ALA A 253 4.14 -34.79 1.75
C ALA A 253 3.21 -33.72 2.37
N THR A 254 3.65 -32.46 2.45
CA THR A 254 2.81 -31.35 2.91
C THR A 254 1.79 -30.93 1.86
N LEU A 255 2.20 -30.80 0.60
CA LEU A 255 1.28 -30.47 -0.51
C LEU A 255 0.19 -31.53 -0.70
N SER A 256 0.52 -32.82 -0.63
CA SER A 256 -0.48 -33.90 -0.69
C SER A 256 -1.48 -33.82 0.47
N ARG A 257 -1.02 -33.60 1.71
CA ARG A 257 -1.90 -33.46 2.88
C ARG A 257 -2.81 -32.24 2.79
N VAL A 258 -2.30 -31.12 2.26
CA VAL A 258 -3.11 -29.91 2.01
C VAL A 258 -4.13 -30.17 0.91
N HIS A 259 -3.78 -30.89 -0.15
CA HIS A 259 -4.69 -31.28 -1.22
C HIS A 259 -5.85 -32.16 -0.72
N GLU A 260 -5.58 -33.17 0.12
CA GLU A 260 -6.62 -34.00 0.76
C GLU A 260 -7.57 -33.17 1.64
N VAL A 261 -7.04 -32.21 2.39
CA VAL A 261 -7.85 -31.27 3.19
C VAL A 261 -8.67 -30.32 2.30
N ILE A 262 -8.16 -29.94 1.12
CA ILE A 262 -8.91 -29.14 0.14
C ILE A 262 -10.08 -29.94 -0.43
N GLU A 263 -9.84 -31.17 -0.89
CA GLU A 263 -10.88 -32.04 -1.45
C GLU A 263 -11.97 -32.39 -0.43
N SER A 264 -11.59 -32.77 0.79
CA SER A 264 -12.55 -33.03 1.88
C SER A 264 -13.41 -31.81 2.26
N ARG A 265 -12.98 -30.59 1.90
CA ARG A 265 -13.72 -29.34 2.11
C ARG A 265 -14.57 -28.90 0.92
N ARG A 266 -14.53 -29.59 -0.22
CA ARG A 266 -15.31 -29.24 -1.42
C ARG A 266 -16.83 -29.19 -1.15
N SER A 267 -17.32 -30.13 -0.35
CA SER A 267 -18.74 -30.24 0.04
C SER A 267 -19.05 -29.64 1.43
N ALA A 268 -18.09 -28.95 2.05
CA ALA A 268 -18.29 -28.29 3.34
C ALA A 268 -19.13 -27.01 3.20
N ASP A 269 -19.64 -26.50 4.33
CA ASP A 269 -20.42 -25.27 4.42
C ASP A 269 -19.61 -24.03 3.97
N PRO A 270 -19.99 -23.32 2.88
CA PRO A 270 -19.28 -22.13 2.38
C PRO A 270 -19.24 -20.95 3.35
N GLU A 271 -20.14 -20.90 4.34
CA GLU A 271 -20.12 -19.85 5.37
C GLU A 271 -19.17 -20.17 6.53
N LYS A 272 -18.65 -21.41 6.60
CA LYS A 272 -17.70 -21.86 7.64
C LYS A 272 -16.34 -22.27 7.10
N SER A 273 -16.22 -22.53 5.80
CA SER A 273 -14.98 -22.99 5.16
C SER A 273 -14.58 -22.07 4.00
N TRP A 274 -13.41 -21.42 4.10
CA TRP A 274 -12.85 -20.60 3.02
C TRP A 274 -12.67 -21.41 1.72
N THR A 275 -12.19 -22.65 1.84
CA THR A 275 -12.03 -23.56 0.70
C THR A 275 -13.38 -23.84 0.01
N ALA A 276 -14.43 -24.12 0.79
CA ALA A 276 -15.78 -24.29 0.24
C ALA A 276 -16.32 -23.01 -0.40
N LYS A 277 -16.01 -21.83 0.17
CA LYS A 277 -16.37 -20.52 -0.39
C LYS A 277 -15.70 -20.23 -1.72
N LEU A 278 -14.48 -20.74 -1.95
CA LEU A 278 -13.80 -20.68 -3.25
C LEU A 278 -14.50 -21.57 -4.28
N PHE A 279 -14.79 -22.83 -3.95
CA PHE A 279 -15.54 -23.74 -4.83
C PHE A 279 -16.95 -23.20 -5.15
N ALA A 280 -17.67 -22.66 -4.17
CA ALA A 280 -19.00 -22.07 -4.37
C ALA A 280 -19.00 -20.82 -5.29
N LYS A 281 -17.87 -20.10 -5.38
CA LYS A 281 -17.69 -18.98 -6.34
C LYS A 281 -17.25 -19.45 -7.74
N GLY A 282 -16.95 -20.74 -7.90
CA GLY A 282 -16.62 -21.38 -9.17
C GLY A 282 -15.24 -21.07 -9.74
N ARG A 283 -14.86 -21.86 -10.75
CA ARG A 283 -13.54 -21.87 -11.41
C ARG A 283 -12.97 -20.49 -11.74
N HIS A 284 -13.78 -19.56 -12.24
CA HIS A 284 -13.31 -18.21 -12.58
C HIS A 284 -12.69 -17.50 -11.38
N LYS A 285 -13.29 -17.56 -10.17
CA LYS A 285 -12.69 -16.90 -8.99
C LYS A 285 -11.50 -17.68 -8.44
N ILE A 286 -11.48 -19.01 -8.58
CA ILE A 286 -10.33 -19.84 -8.20
C ILE A 286 -9.12 -19.49 -9.08
N ALA A 287 -9.29 -19.48 -10.40
CA ALA A 287 -8.24 -19.11 -11.35
C ALA A 287 -7.80 -17.64 -11.19
N GLN A 288 -8.74 -16.73 -10.88
CA GLN A 288 -8.40 -15.34 -10.55
C GLN A 288 -7.48 -15.28 -9.31
N LYS A 289 -7.76 -16.05 -8.24
CA LYS A 289 -6.88 -16.10 -7.07
C LYS A 289 -5.47 -16.61 -7.40
N VAL A 290 -5.34 -17.66 -8.22
CA VAL A 290 -4.02 -18.13 -8.70
C VAL A 290 -3.26 -17.02 -9.44
N GLY A 291 -3.96 -16.22 -10.26
CA GLY A 291 -3.36 -15.08 -10.96
C GLY A 291 -2.98 -13.90 -10.05
N GLU A 292 -3.78 -13.63 -9.02
CA GLU A 292 -3.47 -12.66 -7.97
C GLU A 292 -2.16 -13.06 -7.24
N GLU A 293 -2.08 -14.26 -6.64
CA GLU A 293 -0.89 -14.62 -5.84
C GLU A 293 0.38 -14.76 -6.70
N ALA A 294 0.25 -15.24 -7.94
CA ALA A 294 1.39 -15.35 -8.85
C ALA A 294 1.99 -13.97 -9.20
N LEU A 295 1.15 -12.94 -9.28
CA LEU A 295 1.61 -11.56 -9.47
C LEU A 295 2.22 -10.99 -8.19
N GLU A 296 1.63 -11.28 -7.02
CA GLU A 296 2.16 -10.83 -5.72
C GLU A 296 3.56 -11.43 -5.45
N VAL A 297 3.78 -12.74 -5.70
CA VAL A 297 5.11 -13.37 -5.68
C VAL A 297 6.11 -12.64 -6.60
N ALA A 298 5.71 -12.35 -7.84
CA ALA A 298 6.60 -11.70 -8.81
C ALA A 298 6.95 -10.26 -8.42
N LEU A 299 5.97 -9.50 -7.91
CA LEU A 299 6.17 -8.12 -7.46
C LEU A 299 7.05 -8.04 -6.21
N ASP A 300 6.86 -8.95 -5.25
CA ASP A 300 7.65 -8.97 -4.02
C ASP A 300 9.07 -9.50 -4.25
N ALA A 301 9.28 -10.35 -5.25
CA ALA A 301 10.61 -10.73 -5.73
C ALA A 301 11.35 -9.55 -6.39
N VAL A 302 10.68 -8.80 -7.28
CA VAL A 302 11.25 -7.58 -7.90
C VAL A 302 11.58 -6.50 -6.85
N GLN A 303 10.78 -6.41 -5.79
CA GLN A 303 10.98 -5.48 -4.68
C GLN A 303 11.92 -6.01 -3.59
N ASN A 304 12.61 -7.13 -3.83
CA ASN A 304 13.60 -7.73 -2.93
C ASN A 304 13.06 -8.00 -1.50
N ARG A 305 11.83 -8.54 -1.40
CA ARG A 305 11.17 -8.93 -0.14
C ARG A 305 11.16 -10.47 0.05
N PRO A 306 12.28 -11.13 0.42
CA PRO A 306 12.35 -12.59 0.44
C PRO A 306 11.32 -13.25 1.35
N ASP A 307 11.03 -12.69 2.53
CA ASP A 307 10.05 -13.26 3.47
C ASP A 307 8.63 -13.25 2.87
N ARG A 308 8.29 -12.16 2.17
CA ARG A 308 7.02 -12.04 1.46
C ARG A 308 6.93 -13.00 0.27
N VAL A 309 8.02 -13.17 -0.47
CA VAL A 309 8.09 -14.19 -1.54
C VAL A 309 7.78 -15.58 -0.98
N VAL A 310 8.19 -15.90 0.26
CA VAL A 310 7.80 -17.16 0.92
C VAL A 310 6.31 -17.21 1.27
N GLU A 311 5.75 -16.14 1.85
CA GLU A 311 4.31 -16.02 2.17
C GLU A 311 3.44 -16.19 0.91
N GLU A 312 3.65 -15.35 -0.11
CA GLU A 312 2.84 -15.38 -1.33
C GLU A 312 3.08 -16.66 -2.15
N SER A 313 4.25 -17.29 -2.05
CA SER A 313 4.48 -18.60 -2.68
C SER A 313 3.67 -19.71 -2.01
N ALA A 314 3.45 -19.63 -0.69
CA ALA A 314 2.61 -20.58 0.03
C ALA A 314 1.13 -20.42 -0.35
N ASP A 315 0.65 -19.18 -0.45
CA ASP A 315 -0.74 -18.90 -0.86
C ASP A 315 -0.96 -19.20 -2.36
N LEU A 316 0.01 -18.93 -3.23
CA LEU A 316 0.01 -19.38 -4.63
C LEU A 316 -0.10 -20.90 -4.73
N LEU A 317 0.72 -21.65 -3.98
CA LEU A 317 0.66 -23.10 -3.95
C LEU A 317 -0.69 -23.59 -3.42
N TYR A 318 -1.25 -22.99 -2.37
CA TYR A 318 -2.58 -23.32 -1.86
C TYR A 318 -3.67 -23.08 -2.92
N HIS A 319 -3.70 -21.90 -3.54
CA HIS A 319 -4.69 -21.57 -4.56
C HIS A 319 -4.55 -22.42 -5.83
N LEU A 320 -3.32 -22.80 -6.20
CA LEU A 320 -3.05 -23.72 -7.29
C LEU A 320 -3.54 -25.14 -6.97
N LEU A 321 -3.38 -25.62 -5.73
CA LEU A 321 -3.97 -26.88 -5.27
C LEU A 321 -5.52 -26.84 -5.30
N VAL A 322 -6.15 -25.72 -4.95
CA VAL A 322 -7.62 -25.55 -5.09
C VAL A 322 -8.05 -25.58 -6.56
N LEU A 323 -7.26 -25.01 -7.48
CA LEU A 323 -7.54 -25.06 -8.92
C LEU A 323 -7.35 -26.47 -9.50
N TRP A 324 -6.31 -27.20 -9.07
CA TRP A 324 -6.10 -28.59 -9.45
C TRP A 324 -7.26 -29.48 -8.99
N ALA A 325 -7.66 -29.35 -7.73
CA ALA A 325 -8.86 -29.99 -7.21
C ALA A 325 -10.09 -29.65 -8.09
N ASP A 326 -10.40 -28.37 -8.35
CA ASP A 326 -11.54 -27.97 -9.19
C ASP A 326 -11.54 -28.62 -10.60
N LEU A 327 -10.36 -28.92 -11.15
CA LEU A 327 -10.16 -29.58 -12.44
C LEU A 327 -10.06 -31.12 -12.36
N GLY A 328 -10.05 -31.72 -11.17
CA GLY A 328 -9.82 -33.16 -10.97
C GLY A 328 -8.36 -33.59 -11.22
N VAL A 329 -7.43 -32.64 -11.17
CA VAL A 329 -5.98 -32.85 -11.33
C VAL A 329 -5.38 -33.18 -9.97
N HIS A 330 -4.62 -34.28 -9.87
CA HIS A 330 -3.98 -34.69 -8.62
C HIS A 330 -2.49 -34.27 -8.60
N PRO A 331 -1.90 -33.86 -7.45
CA PRO A 331 -0.48 -33.52 -7.35
C PRO A 331 0.48 -34.56 -7.95
N ASN A 332 0.16 -35.86 -7.82
CA ASN A 332 0.94 -36.95 -8.42
C ASN A 332 1.04 -36.87 -9.97
N GLN A 333 0.01 -36.35 -10.64
CA GLN A 333 0.04 -36.15 -12.10
C GLN A 333 0.99 -35.01 -12.49
N ILE A 334 1.04 -33.96 -11.67
CA ILE A 334 1.98 -32.84 -11.84
C ILE A 334 3.41 -33.31 -11.56
N ALA A 335 3.64 -34.09 -10.50
CA ALA A 335 4.93 -34.68 -10.20
C ALA A 335 5.45 -35.56 -11.35
N ALA A 336 4.62 -36.46 -11.88
CA ALA A 336 4.99 -37.31 -13.03
C ALA A 336 5.31 -36.50 -14.30
N GLU A 337 4.61 -35.38 -14.55
CA GLU A 337 4.92 -34.48 -15.68
C GLU A 337 6.22 -33.68 -15.44
N LEU A 338 6.55 -33.32 -14.19
CA LEU A 338 7.82 -32.69 -13.82
C LEU A 338 9.01 -33.65 -13.98
N GLU A 339 8.90 -34.89 -13.49
CA GLU A 339 9.91 -35.95 -13.67
C GLU A 339 10.19 -36.22 -15.16
N LYS A 340 9.12 -36.33 -15.96
CA LYS A 340 9.17 -36.48 -17.42
C LYS A 340 9.85 -35.29 -18.13
N ARG A 341 9.79 -34.08 -17.55
CA ARG A 341 10.50 -32.88 -18.05
C ARG A 341 11.96 -32.85 -17.61
N GLN A 342 12.26 -33.29 -16.39
CA GLN A 342 13.64 -33.43 -15.90
C GLN A 342 14.47 -34.36 -16.80
N GLY A 343 13.86 -35.44 -17.32
CA GLY A 343 14.48 -36.31 -18.32
C GLY A 343 14.69 -35.70 -19.72
N LYS A 344 14.27 -34.44 -19.95
CA LYS A 344 14.37 -33.73 -21.25
C LYS A 344 15.15 -32.41 -21.18
N SER A 345 15.20 -31.74 -20.04
CA SER A 345 15.77 -30.39 -19.91
C SER A 345 17.28 -30.37 -19.70
N GLY A 346 17.98 -29.43 -20.34
CA GLY A 346 19.36 -29.05 -19.98
C GLY A 346 20.36 -29.10 -21.13
N LEU A 347 20.90 -30.29 -21.42
CA LEU A 347 22.10 -30.42 -22.27
C LEU A 347 21.80 -30.36 -23.79
N ARG A 348 20.84 -31.15 -24.29
CA ARG A 348 20.53 -31.21 -25.74
C ARG A 348 19.98 -29.90 -26.32
N GLU A 349 19.15 -29.20 -25.55
CA GLU A 349 18.53 -27.94 -25.98
C GLU A 349 19.54 -26.76 -26.00
N LYS A 350 20.63 -26.88 -25.24
CA LYS A 350 21.77 -25.95 -25.26
C LYS A 350 22.73 -26.27 -26.41
N GLN A 351 22.94 -27.57 -26.71
CA GLN A 351 23.74 -28.02 -27.87
C GLN A 351 23.14 -27.54 -29.19
N HIS A 352 21.86 -27.79 -29.46
CA HIS A 352 21.21 -27.30 -30.69
C HIS A 352 21.21 -25.76 -30.82
N ARG A 353 21.17 -25.03 -29.70
CA ARG A 353 21.23 -23.56 -29.71
C ARG A 353 22.62 -23.01 -29.99
N ASN A 354 23.67 -23.78 -29.71
CA ASN A 354 25.05 -23.45 -30.08
C ASN A 354 25.33 -23.86 -31.53
N GLU A 355 24.93 -25.06 -31.97
CA GLU A 355 25.05 -25.50 -33.37
C GLU A 355 24.39 -24.52 -34.36
N TYR A 356 23.22 -23.96 -33.99
CA TYR A 356 22.50 -22.96 -34.78
C TYR A 356 23.15 -21.56 -34.75
N LYS A 357 24.03 -21.27 -33.78
CA LYS A 357 24.83 -20.03 -33.75
C LYS A 357 26.08 -20.19 -34.61
N ASP A 358 26.83 -21.27 -34.43
CA ASP A 358 28.07 -21.53 -35.17
C ASP A 358 27.82 -21.59 -36.69
N THR A 359 26.72 -22.24 -37.11
CA THR A 359 26.33 -22.28 -38.54
C THR A 359 25.90 -20.91 -39.09
N LYS A 360 25.35 -20.02 -38.25
CA LYS A 360 24.97 -18.68 -38.68
C LYS A 360 26.18 -17.75 -38.79
N GLU A 361 27.07 -17.77 -37.80
CA GLU A 361 28.32 -16.97 -37.83
C GLU A 361 29.23 -17.40 -38.99
N GLN A 362 29.30 -18.70 -39.31
CA GLN A 362 30.01 -19.20 -40.49
C GLN A 362 29.37 -18.77 -41.82
N HIS A 363 28.04 -18.62 -41.89
CA HIS A 363 27.37 -18.17 -43.10
C HIS A 363 27.55 -16.66 -43.33
N ASP A 364 27.48 -15.85 -42.26
CA ASP A 364 27.63 -14.40 -42.33
C ASP A 364 29.10 -13.99 -42.63
N LEU A 365 30.09 -14.79 -42.21
CA LEU A 365 31.53 -14.59 -42.53
C LEU A 365 31.93 -14.92 -43.98
N VAL A 366 31.05 -15.50 -44.79
CA VAL A 366 31.32 -15.85 -46.21
C VAL A 366 30.69 -14.83 -47.18
N GLN A 367 29.95 -13.84 -46.67
CA GLN A 367 29.22 -12.85 -47.49
C GLN A 367 29.75 -11.40 -47.34
N HIS A 368 30.90 -11.21 -46.69
CA HIS A 368 31.66 -9.95 -46.60
C HIS A 368 33.14 -10.19 -46.92
#